data_AF-A0A1Q3QZG8-F1
#
_entry.id   AF-A0A1Q3QZG8-F1
#
_cell.length_a   1.000
_cell.length_b   1.000
_cell.length_c   1.000
_cell.angle_alpha   90.00
_cell.angle_beta   90.00
_cell.angle_gamma   90.00
#
_symmetry.space_group_name_H-M   'P 1'
#
loop_
_entity.id
_entity.type
_entity.pdbx_description
1 polymer ?
#
loop_
_entity_poly.entity_id
_entity_poly.type
_entity_poly.pdbx_seq_one_letter_code
_entity_poly.pdbx_strand_id
1 'polypeptide(L)'
;MSDLMFADFAFETTGQIFLQAAKLRYMSNGEMSAPMVVRAGAGALRSSGPHHSGMYHPLFAHMPGLIVCVPSNPADAKGLMKTALRGGDPVVMLEPKALFASKGPVPVGEDHYVPFGSARIARSGKDITIVAAGQMVARALEAADLLAAQGTDVEVVDLRTIMPLDVNTIVESVKKTHRLLVVDEAWAMCGMGGEIAQTINELAYDELDGPVGRLHTAPVSHPFAPVLERAMLVDAARIMDGVRNIIAGKAPVPDHWHTTGIVAEAAAAAPAPTPVAAPAPAAAPVTRSDDEPINMPFGDLTVSEGTLVKWLKAVGDAVKEGDVVAEIETDKAVVEIEAPASGTLSVIDQPVGAVVPMGGRIGGIRK
;
A
#
# COMPACT_ATOMS: atom_id res chain seq x y z
N MET A 1 39.34 7.07 -2.36
CA MET A 1 38.04 7.66 -2.00
C MET A 1 37.84 8.87 -2.90
N SER A 2 36.72 8.94 -3.61
CA SER A 2 36.39 10.01 -4.55
C SER A 2 35.11 10.68 -4.07
N ASP A 3 35.07 12.01 -4.11
CA ASP A 3 33.93 12.83 -3.70
C ASP A 3 33.42 13.61 -4.92
N LEU A 4 32.15 13.42 -5.25
CA LEU A 4 31.51 14.05 -6.41
C LEU A 4 30.70 15.30 -6.05
N MET A 5 30.76 15.76 -4.80
CA MET A 5 29.98 16.85 -4.20
C MET A 5 28.47 16.55 -4.18
N PHE A 6 27.86 16.36 -5.35
CA PHE A 6 26.45 16.00 -5.55
C PHE A 6 26.29 14.78 -6.45
N ALA A 7 25.30 13.95 -6.15
CA ALA A 7 25.04 12.72 -6.91
C ALA A 7 24.71 13.00 -8.38
N ASP A 8 24.15 14.17 -8.67
CA ASP A 8 23.87 14.66 -10.03
C ASP A 8 25.15 14.76 -10.89
N PHE A 9 26.33 14.99 -10.31
CA PHE A 9 27.57 15.07 -11.07
C PHE A 9 28.18 13.69 -11.34
N ALA A 10 27.64 12.63 -10.72
CA ALA A 10 28.10 11.28 -10.96
C ALA A 10 27.85 10.82 -12.40
N PHE A 11 26.86 11.40 -13.10
CA PHE A 11 26.56 11.09 -14.49
C PHE A 11 27.77 11.27 -15.41
N GLU A 12 28.57 12.31 -15.20
CA GLU A 12 29.80 12.57 -15.98
C GLU A 12 30.87 11.48 -15.79
N THR A 13 30.79 10.74 -14.68
CA THR A 13 31.76 9.69 -14.31
C THR A 13 31.19 8.27 -14.41
N THR A 14 29.93 8.10 -14.81
CA THR A 14 29.27 6.79 -14.87
C THR A 14 30.00 5.80 -15.76
N GLY A 15 30.63 6.23 -16.86
CA GLY A 15 31.47 5.35 -17.67
C GLY A 15 32.62 4.70 -16.89
N GLN A 16 33.26 5.44 -15.99
CA GLN A 16 34.33 4.91 -15.14
C GLN A 16 33.77 4.00 -14.04
N ILE A 17 32.64 4.36 -13.45
CA ILE A 17 32.03 3.57 -12.37
C ILE A 17 31.44 2.26 -12.92
N PHE A 18 30.63 2.34 -13.98
CA PHE A 18 29.84 1.21 -14.49
C PHE A 18 30.61 0.33 -15.47
N LEU A 19 31.39 0.92 -16.38
CA LEU A 19 32.05 0.14 -17.43
C LEU A 19 33.42 -0.35 -16.99
N GLN A 20 34.11 0.41 -16.14
CA GLN A 20 35.44 0.03 -15.64
C GLN A 20 35.36 -0.61 -14.26
N ALA A 21 35.06 0.17 -13.21
CA ALA A 21 35.20 -0.29 -11.83
C ALA A 21 34.30 -1.49 -11.50
N ALA A 22 32.99 -1.41 -11.78
CA ALA A 22 32.01 -2.45 -11.46
C ALA A 22 32.34 -3.81 -12.10
N LYS A 23 32.94 -3.80 -13.29
CA LYS A 23 33.15 -5.00 -14.11
C LYS A 23 34.58 -5.55 -14.00
N LEU A 24 35.52 -4.78 -13.46
CA LEU A 24 36.94 -5.13 -13.47
C LEU A 24 37.22 -6.50 -12.86
N ARG A 25 36.63 -6.81 -11.70
CA ARG A 25 36.81 -8.11 -11.06
C ARG A 25 36.30 -9.26 -11.93
N TYR A 26 35.15 -9.09 -12.56
CA TYR A 26 34.58 -10.10 -13.44
C TYR A 26 35.42 -10.29 -14.72
N MET A 27 35.78 -9.21 -15.41
CA MET A 27 36.54 -9.26 -16.66
C MET A 27 37.95 -9.83 -16.49
N SER A 28 38.54 -9.62 -15.31
CA SER A 28 39.87 -10.16 -14.96
C SER A 28 39.82 -11.55 -14.33
N ASN A 29 38.65 -12.21 -14.30
CA ASN A 29 38.48 -13.50 -13.63
C ASN A 29 39.00 -13.50 -12.16
N GLY A 30 38.79 -12.39 -11.46
CA GLY A 30 39.20 -12.20 -10.08
C GLY A 30 40.65 -11.76 -9.86
N GLU A 31 41.46 -11.62 -10.91
CA GLU A 31 42.87 -11.20 -10.79
C GLU A 31 43.02 -9.72 -10.41
N MET A 32 42.05 -8.89 -10.81
CA MET A 32 42.03 -7.46 -10.50
C MET A 32 40.79 -7.10 -9.66
N SER A 33 40.90 -6.04 -8.87
CA SER A 33 39.79 -5.47 -8.12
C SER A 33 39.81 -3.95 -8.19
N ALA A 34 38.67 -3.32 -7.93
CA ALA A 34 38.51 -1.86 -7.93
C ALA A 34 38.15 -1.37 -6.52
N PRO A 35 39.09 -1.40 -5.55
CA PRO A 35 38.83 -0.96 -4.18
C PRO A 35 38.68 0.56 -4.13
N MET A 36 37.44 1.03 -4.26
CA MET A 36 37.14 2.46 -4.22
C MET A 36 35.79 2.75 -3.58
N VAL A 37 35.73 3.90 -2.92
CA VAL A 37 34.49 4.46 -2.39
C VAL A 37 34.22 5.75 -3.15
N VAL A 38 33.10 5.79 -3.86
CA VAL A 38 32.52 7.00 -4.45
C VAL A 38 31.46 7.50 -3.49
N ARG A 39 31.68 8.68 -2.91
CA ARG A 39 30.67 9.35 -2.09
C ARG A 39 30.08 10.53 -2.83
N ALA A 40 28.81 10.80 -2.59
CA ALA A 40 28.15 11.99 -3.12
C ALA A 40 27.00 12.42 -2.21
N GLY A 41 26.83 13.73 -2.04
CA GLY A 41 25.61 14.26 -1.44
C GLY A 41 24.42 14.02 -2.36
N ALA A 42 23.37 13.35 -1.87
CA ALA A 42 22.20 13.01 -2.66
C ALA A 42 20.91 13.58 -2.05
N GLY A 43 19.84 13.59 -2.84
CA GLY A 43 18.50 13.98 -2.40
C GLY A 43 18.27 15.47 -2.27
N ALA A 44 17.01 15.83 -2.02
CA ALA A 44 16.55 17.20 -2.02
C ALA A 44 17.00 17.95 -0.75
N LEU A 45 17.35 19.23 -0.94
CA LEU A 45 17.63 20.14 0.17
C LEU A 45 17.38 21.59 -0.26
N ARG A 46 16.48 22.28 0.44
CA ARG A 46 16.30 23.75 0.39
C ARG A 46 16.22 24.34 -1.03
N SER A 47 15.46 23.69 -1.91
CA SER A 47 15.18 24.21 -3.26
C SER A 47 16.44 24.44 -4.08
N SER A 48 17.37 23.47 -4.04
CA SER A 48 18.64 23.50 -4.78
C SER A 48 18.47 23.31 -6.32
N GLY A 49 17.24 23.14 -6.78
CA GLY A 49 16.92 22.98 -8.20
C GLY A 49 17.30 21.60 -8.77
N PRO A 50 17.22 21.43 -10.10
CA PRO A 50 17.15 20.11 -10.73
C PRO A 50 18.48 19.35 -10.83
N HIS A 51 19.63 20.03 -10.80
CA HIS A 51 20.96 19.41 -10.92
C HIS A 51 21.70 19.26 -9.58
N HIS A 52 20.98 19.31 -8.47
CA HIS A 52 21.56 19.22 -7.14
C HIS A 52 20.69 18.42 -6.18
N SER A 53 19.63 17.76 -6.62
CA SER A 53 18.57 17.30 -5.71
C SER A 53 18.16 15.85 -5.93
N GLY A 54 18.70 15.19 -6.95
CA GLY A 54 18.27 13.86 -7.28
C GLY A 54 18.74 12.80 -6.29
N MET A 55 17.88 11.81 -6.08
CA MET A 55 18.22 10.56 -5.40
C MET A 55 18.26 9.45 -6.44
N TYR A 56 19.46 8.94 -6.72
CA TYR A 56 19.72 8.09 -7.89
C TYR A 56 20.08 6.64 -7.54
N HIS A 57 19.85 6.17 -6.30
CA HIS A 57 20.23 4.81 -5.91
C HIS A 57 19.67 3.71 -6.82
N PRO A 58 18.47 3.80 -7.45
CA PRO A 58 18.01 2.72 -8.33
C PRO A 58 18.91 2.55 -9.57
N LEU A 59 19.42 3.65 -10.13
CA LEU A 59 20.33 3.62 -11.27
C LEU A 59 21.63 2.86 -10.95
N PHE A 60 22.23 3.16 -9.79
CA PHE A 60 23.45 2.51 -9.35
C PHE A 60 23.21 1.06 -8.93
N ALA A 61 22.08 0.78 -8.27
CA ALA A 61 21.72 -0.56 -7.81
C ALA A 61 21.50 -1.53 -8.97
N HIS A 62 21.04 -1.04 -10.12
CA HIS A 62 20.83 -1.85 -11.31
C HIS A 62 22.14 -2.36 -11.95
N MET A 63 23.31 -1.82 -11.59
CA MET A 63 24.59 -2.22 -12.17
C MET A 63 25.26 -3.34 -11.35
N PRO A 64 25.43 -4.56 -11.90
CA PRO A 64 26.12 -5.64 -11.20
C PRO A 64 27.58 -5.30 -10.92
N GLY A 65 28.08 -5.78 -9.79
CA GLY A 65 29.46 -5.54 -9.33
C GLY A 65 29.63 -4.25 -8.52
N LEU A 66 28.57 -3.44 -8.37
CA LEU A 66 28.55 -2.34 -7.41
C LEU A 66 27.92 -2.75 -6.08
N ILE A 67 28.41 -2.12 -5.01
CA ILE A 67 27.72 -2.01 -3.73
C ILE A 67 27.15 -0.59 -3.63
N VAL A 68 25.89 -0.46 -3.23
CA VAL A 68 25.20 0.83 -3.11
C VAL A 68 24.58 0.96 -1.74
N CYS A 69 24.93 2.01 -1.00
CA CYS A 69 24.39 2.25 0.34
C CYS A 69 23.95 3.72 0.54
N VAL A 70 22.95 3.89 1.41
CA VAL A 70 22.30 5.17 1.72
C VAL A 70 22.12 5.26 3.24
N PRO A 71 23.09 5.82 3.99
CA PRO A 71 23.01 5.91 5.45
C PRO A 71 21.87 6.82 5.90
N SER A 72 21.17 6.40 6.98
CA SER A 72 20.04 7.15 7.56
C SER A 72 20.39 7.97 8.80
N ASN A 73 21.55 7.73 9.42
CA ASN A 73 21.97 8.35 10.67
C ASN A 73 23.50 8.33 10.84
N PRO A 74 24.05 9.10 11.82
CA PRO A 74 25.50 9.19 12.02
C PRO A 74 26.22 7.85 12.32
N ALA A 75 25.59 6.93 13.06
CA ALA A 75 26.19 5.63 13.34
C ALA A 75 26.32 4.79 12.07
N ASP A 76 25.28 4.80 11.23
CA ASP A 76 25.29 4.06 9.95
C ASP A 76 26.25 4.69 8.96
N ALA A 77 26.32 6.03 8.89
CA ALA A 77 27.31 6.72 8.06
C ALA A 77 28.75 6.34 8.45
N LYS A 78 29.08 6.33 9.75
CA LYS A 78 30.40 5.87 10.23
C LYS A 78 30.64 4.40 9.89
N GLY A 79 29.68 3.53 10.20
CA GLY A 79 29.83 2.08 10.06
C GLY A 79 29.97 1.64 8.61
N LEU A 80 29.08 2.10 7.73
CA LEU A 80 29.09 1.78 6.31
C LEU A 80 30.36 2.33 5.62
N MET A 81 30.77 3.56 5.92
CA MET A 81 32.01 4.12 5.38
C MET A 81 33.23 3.30 5.80
N LYS A 82 33.30 2.88 7.07
CA LYS A 82 34.41 2.04 7.56
C LYS A 82 34.44 0.66 6.92
N THR A 83 33.27 0.06 6.66
CA THR A 83 33.15 -1.18 5.89
C THR A 83 33.60 -0.96 4.45
N ALA A 84 33.15 0.13 3.81
CA ALA A 84 33.50 0.48 2.43
C ALA A 84 35.01 0.65 2.23
N LEU A 85 35.68 1.38 3.12
CA LEU A 85 37.12 1.61 3.06
C LEU A 85 37.97 0.35 3.27
N ARG A 86 37.39 -0.73 3.79
CA ARG A 86 38.05 -2.04 3.97
C ARG A 86 37.60 -3.07 2.95
N GLY A 87 36.63 -2.72 2.09
CA GLY A 87 36.14 -3.57 1.02
C GLY A 87 37.11 -3.62 -0.17
N GLY A 88 37.00 -4.69 -0.96
CA GLY A 88 37.75 -4.84 -2.21
C GLY A 88 36.95 -4.46 -3.46
N ASP A 89 35.68 -4.13 -3.31
CA ASP A 89 34.74 -3.88 -4.41
C ASP A 89 34.31 -2.40 -4.45
N PRO A 90 33.91 -1.89 -5.62
CA PRO A 90 33.50 -0.51 -5.76
C PRO A 90 32.20 -0.24 -4.99
N VAL A 91 32.26 0.72 -4.08
CA VAL A 91 31.13 1.15 -3.26
C VAL A 91 30.68 2.55 -3.68
N VAL A 92 29.38 2.71 -3.92
CA VAL A 92 28.71 4.00 -4.10
C VAL A 92 27.91 4.31 -2.83
N MET A 93 28.35 5.32 -2.10
CA MET A 93 27.70 5.78 -0.87
C MET A 93 26.99 7.11 -1.13
N LEU A 94 25.67 7.06 -1.24
CA LEU A 94 24.82 8.22 -1.49
C LEU A 94 24.35 8.79 -0.16
N GLU A 95 24.87 9.95 0.21
CA GLU A 95 24.65 10.52 1.53
C GLU A 95 23.54 11.58 1.47
N PRO A 96 22.37 11.38 2.10
CA PRO A 96 21.28 12.35 2.03
C PRO A 96 21.70 13.69 2.64
N LYS A 97 21.72 14.75 1.82
CA LYS A 97 22.21 16.07 2.27
C LYS A 97 21.38 16.65 3.41
N ALA A 98 20.09 16.33 3.46
CA ALA A 98 19.20 16.71 4.55
C ALA A 98 19.68 16.21 5.92
N LEU A 99 20.50 15.15 5.96
CA LEU A 99 20.99 14.53 7.19
C LEU A 99 22.38 15.00 7.61
N PHE A 100 23.10 15.82 6.83
CA PHE A 100 24.48 16.22 7.18
C PHE A 100 24.59 16.95 8.54
N ALA A 101 23.58 17.74 8.90
CA ALA A 101 23.54 18.44 10.18
C ALA A 101 22.92 17.60 11.31
N SER A 102 22.47 16.38 11.02
CA SER A 102 21.84 15.50 12.01
C SER A 102 22.85 15.07 13.07
N LYS A 103 22.37 14.94 14.30
CA LYS A 103 23.16 14.45 15.44
C LYS A 103 22.50 13.20 15.97
N GLY A 104 23.31 12.25 16.39
CA GLY A 104 22.86 11.00 16.99
C GLY A 104 24.01 10.30 17.69
N PRO A 105 23.73 9.29 18.53
CA PRO A 105 24.76 8.48 19.15
C PRO A 105 25.62 7.81 18.09
N VAL A 106 26.94 7.88 18.26
CA VAL A 106 27.90 7.21 17.38
C VAL A 106 28.77 6.31 18.24
N PRO A 107 28.82 4.99 17.99
CA PRO A 107 29.66 4.08 18.76
C PRO A 107 31.13 4.53 18.74
N VAL A 108 31.74 4.63 19.91
CA VAL A 108 33.16 4.99 20.08
C VAL A 108 34.02 3.75 19.83
N GLY A 109 35.28 3.96 19.41
CA GLY A 109 36.22 2.86 19.15
C GLY A 109 36.31 2.42 17.70
N GLU A 110 37.21 1.46 17.47
CA GLU A 110 37.62 0.99 16.15
C GLU A 110 36.77 -0.16 15.59
N ASP A 111 35.88 -0.74 16.40
CA ASP A 111 35.14 -1.96 16.01
C ASP A 111 33.73 -1.73 15.49
N HIS A 112 33.32 -0.46 15.33
CA HIS A 112 32.03 -0.15 14.71
C HIS A 112 32.09 -0.31 13.19
N TYR A 113 31.36 -1.32 12.69
CA TYR A 113 31.18 -1.63 11.27
C TYR A 113 29.71 -1.96 11.03
N VAL A 114 29.21 -1.62 9.85
CA VAL A 114 27.88 -2.04 9.40
C VAL A 114 28.10 -2.87 8.13
N PRO A 115 27.76 -4.18 8.14
CA PRO A 115 27.85 -5.00 6.95
C PRO A 115 26.92 -4.49 5.84
N PHE A 116 27.38 -4.59 4.59
CA PHE A 116 26.49 -4.36 3.45
C PHE A 116 25.44 -5.47 3.36
N GLY A 117 24.24 -5.12 2.90
CA GLY A 117 23.12 -6.05 2.82
C GLY A 117 22.54 -6.44 4.18
N SER A 118 22.72 -5.60 5.20
CA SER A 118 22.12 -5.77 6.51
C SER A 118 21.25 -4.57 6.85
N ALA A 119 19.93 -4.77 6.74
CA ALA A 119 18.94 -3.79 7.17
C ALA A 119 18.83 -3.76 8.71
N ARG A 120 18.14 -2.75 9.23
CA ARG A 120 17.86 -2.61 10.66
C ARG A 120 16.39 -2.32 10.88
N ILE A 121 15.78 -3.00 11.85
CA ILE A 121 14.51 -2.58 12.43
C ILE A 121 14.76 -1.32 13.28
N ALA A 122 14.46 -0.14 12.73
CA ALA A 122 14.66 1.15 13.39
C ALA A 122 13.59 1.41 14.46
N ARG A 123 12.38 0.86 14.26
CA ARG A 123 11.27 0.86 15.20
C ARG A 123 10.52 -0.46 15.03
N SER A 124 10.26 -1.18 16.12
CA SER A 124 9.40 -2.36 16.06
C SER A 124 7.93 -1.93 15.97
N GLY A 125 7.13 -2.70 15.24
CA GLY A 125 5.68 -2.57 15.23
C GLY A 125 5.00 -3.88 14.80
N LYS A 126 3.68 -3.84 14.65
CA LYS A 126 2.87 -5.04 14.35
C LYS A 126 1.74 -4.82 13.33
N ASP A 127 1.33 -3.58 13.08
CA ASP A 127 0.14 -3.34 12.24
C ASP A 127 0.51 -3.16 10.76
N ILE A 128 1.71 -2.64 10.48
CA ILE A 128 2.23 -2.41 9.13
C ILE A 128 3.76 -2.25 9.14
N THR A 129 4.42 -2.72 8.09
CA THR A 129 5.84 -2.45 7.81
C THR A 129 6.00 -1.25 6.89
N ILE A 130 6.86 -0.30 7.27
CA ILE A 130 7.42 0.72 6.39
C ILE A 130 8.87 0.37 6.08
N VAL A 131 9.22 0.29 4.80
CA VAL A 131 10.61 0.14 4.33
C VAL A 131 11.10 1.47 3.76
N ALA A 132 12.25 1.94 4.22
CA ALA A 132 12.84 3.21 3.79
C ALA A 132 14.38 3.18 3.84
N ALA A 133 15.01 4.15 3.18
CA ALA A 133 16.45 4.39 3.25
C ALA A 133 16.74 5.89 3.40
N GLY A 134 17.93 6.24 3.89
CA GLY A 134 18.36 7.63 3.98
C GLY A 134 17.42 8.51 4.80
N GLN A 135 17.08 9.70 4.29
CA GLN A 135 16.22 10.64 5.01
C GLN A 135 14.76 10.18 5.14
N MET A 136 14.30 9.25 4.30
CA MET A 136 12.94 8.71 4.40
C MET A 136 12.76 7.89 5.67
N VAL A 137 13.83 7.36 6.26
CA VAL A 137 13.77 6.69 7.58
C VAL A 137 13.36 7.68 8.67
N ALA A 138 13.92 8.88 8.68
CA ALA A 138 13.56 9.91 9.66
C ALA A 138 12.09 10.36 9.49
N ARG A 139 11.62 10.48 8.25
CA ARG A 139 10.20 10.80 7.95
C ARG A 139 9.25 9.67 8.30
N ALA A 140 9.66 8.42 8.10
CA ALA A 140 8.89 7.25 8.49
C ALA A 140 8.77 7.14 10.01
N LEU A 141 9.85 7.41 10.76
CA LEU A 141 9.81 7.45 12.22
C LEU A 141 8.90 8.57 12.75
N GLU A 142 8.98 9.77 12.17
CA GLU A 142 8.07 10.88 12.49
C GLU A 142 6.59 10.50 12.27
N ALA A 143 6.27 9.88 11.11
CA ALA A 143 4.94 9.40 10.82
C ALA A 143 4.49 8.28 11.79
N ALA A 144 5.39 7.36 12.13
CA ALA A 144 5.13 6.26 13.05
C ALA A 144 4.80 6.76 14.47
N ASP A 145 5.48 7.79 14.97
CA ASP A 145 5.19 8.38 16.28
C ASP A 145 3.80 9.04 16.30
N LEU A 146 3.43 9.76 15.23
CA LEU A 146 2.12 10.38 15.09
C LEU A 146 0.97 9.35 14.95
N LEU A 147 1.23 8.23 14.27
CA LEU A 147 0.30 7.12 14.12
C LEU A 147 0.15 6.29 15.40
N ALA A 148 1.22 6.13 16.17
CA ALA A 148 1.16 5.45 17.46
C ALA A 148 0.23 6.18 18.44
N ALA A 149 0.22 7.52 18.42
CA ALA A 149 -0.74 8.33 19.19
C ALA A 149 -2.20 8.12 18.75
N GLN A 150 -2.43 7.56 17.56
CA GLN A 150 -3.74 7.22 16.99
C GLN A 150 -4.05 5.71 17.11
N GLY A 151 -3.17 4.94 17.75
CA GLY A 151 -3.36 3.51 17.98
C GLY A 151 -2.85 2.59 16.86
N THR A 152 -2.05 3.09 15.91
CA THR A 152 -1.42 2.27 14.86
C THR A 152 0.07 2.09 15.14
N ASP A 153 0.51 0.84 15.27
CA ASP A 153 1.86 0.46 15.62
C ASP A 153 2.68 0.03 14.39
N VAL A 154 3.51 0.96 13.92
CA VAL A 154 4.26 0.86 12.65
C VAL A 154 5.66 0.31 12.86
N GLU A 155 6.00 -0.79 12.18
CA GLU A 155 7.39 -1.23 12.05
C GLU A 155 8.12 -0.38 11.01
N VAL A 156 9.32 0.11 11.32
CA VAL A 156 10.16 0.86 10.37
C VAL A 156 11.44 0.09 10.13
N VAL A 157 11.64 -0.35 8.88
CA VAL A 157 12.84 -1.03 8.38
C VAL A 157 13.70 -0.02 7.63
N ASP A 158 14.91 0.18 8.15
CA ASP A 158 15.96 0.97 7.54
C ASP A 158 16.86 0.07 6.69
N LEU A 159 16.78 0.22 5.37
CA LEU A 159 17.48 -0.64 4.43
C LEU A 159 19.00 -0.56 4.58
N ARG A 160 19.55 0.64 4.84
CA ARG A 160 20.98 1.00 4.82
C ARG A 160 21.69 0.74 3.49
N THR A 161 21.58 -0.47 2.96
CA THR A 161 22.16 -0.93 1.69
C THR A 161 21.02 -1.16 0.69
N ILE A 162 21.20 -0.62 -0.50
CA ILE A 162 20.27 -0.79 -1.63
C ILE A 162 20.72 -1.98 -2.48
N MET A 163 22.03 -2.13 -2.67
CA MET A 163 22.63 -3.26 -3.37
C MET A 163 23.88 -3.73 -2.61
N PRO A 164 23.93 -5.00 -2.14
CA PRO A 164 22.84 -5.97 -2.13
C PRO A 164 21.71 -5.59 -1.15
N LEU A 165 20.47 -5.91 -1.53
CA LEU A 165 19.29 -5.66 -0.71
C LEU A 165 19.10 -6.78 0.33
N ASP A 166 18.77 -6.42 1.57
CA ASP A 166 18.42 -7.39 2.63
C ASP A 166 16.94 -7.80 2.51
N VAL A 167 16.66 -8.70 1.57
CA VAL A 167 15.31 -9.21 1.31
C VAL A 167 14.73 -9.95 2.52
N ASN A 168 15.56 -10.70 3.24
CA ASN A 168 15.11 -11.52 4.36
C ASN A 168 14.51 -10.67 5.48
N THR A 169 15.17 -9.59 5.88
CA THR A 169 14.64 -8.69 6.91
C THR A 169 13.29 -8.10 6.50
N ILE A 170 13.12 -7.74 5.22
CA ILE A 170 11.85 -7.19 4.72
C ILE A 170 10.76 -8.25 4.76
N VAL A 171 11.02 -9.46 4.26
CA VAL A 171 10.07 -10.58 4.24
C VAL A 171 9.61 -10.96 5.65
N GLU A 172 10.52 -11.08 6.60
CA GLU A 172 10.18 -11.43 7.98
C GLU A 172 9.38 -10.32 8.69
N SER A 173 9.65 -9.06 8.35
CA SER A 173 8.86 -7.91 8.82
C SER A 173 7.43 -7.93 8.25
N VAL A 174 7.28 -8.25 6.96
CA VAL A 174 5.97 -8.40 6.31
C VAL A 174 5.19 -9.57 6.89
N LYS A 175 5.79 -10.74 7.09
CA LYS A 175 5.14 -11.89 7.74
C LYS A 175 4.55 -11.56 9.12
N LYS A 176 5.18 -10.65 9.84
CA LYS A 176 4.71 -10.22 11.17
C LYS A 176 3.56 -9.20 11.09
N THR A 177 3.57 -8.33 10.09
CA THR A 177 2.70 -7.15 10.04
C THR A 177 1.59 -7.25 8.99
N HIS A 178 1.71 -8.21 8.08
CA HIS A 178 0.81 -8.51 6.97
C HIS A 178 0.58 -7.35 5.97
N ARG A 179 1.32 -6.24 6.09
CA ARG A 179 1.14 -5.04 5.27
C ARG A 179 2.47 -4.35 5.03
N LEU A 180 2.65 -3.79 3.83
CA LEU A 180 3.88 -3.11 3.44
C LEU A 180 3.62 -1.77 2.76
N LEU A 181 4.36 -0.75 3.18
CA LEU A 181 4.52 0.52 2.51
C LEU A 181 6.00 0.80 2.24
N VAL A 182 6.40 0.90 0.98
CA VAL A 182 7.75 1.32 0.60
C VAL A 182 7.77 2.84 0.45
N VAL A 183 8.67 3.50 1.17
CA VAL A 183 8.84 4.95 1.14
C VAL A 183 10.23 5.27 0.61
N ASP A 184 10.28 5.80 -0.61
CA ASP A 184 11.52 6.10 -1.32
C ASP A 184 11.55 7.55 -1.80
N GLU A 185 12.69 8.21 -1.66
CA GLU A 185 12.90 9.57 -2.17
C GLU A 185 13.15 9.58 -3.68
N ALA A 186 13.63 8.48 -4.25
CA ALA A 186 13.76 8.36 -5.70
C ALA A 186 12.37 8.33 -6.39
N TRP A 187 12.39 8.46 -7.71
CA TRP A 187 11.18 8.36 -8.52
C TRP A 187 10.66 6.92 -8.60
N ALA A 188 9.37 6.82 -8.89
CA ALA A 188 8.64 5.55 -8.89
C ALA A 188 9.00 4.59 -10.02
N MET A 189 9.25 5.13 -11.20
CA MET A 189 9.48 4.35 -12.41
C MET A 189 10.87 3.72 -12.33
N CYS A 190 10.92 2.39 -12.43
CA CYS A 190 12.16 1.62 -12.25
C CYS A 190 12.86 1.90 -10.91
N GLY A 191 12.10 2.27 -9.87
CA GLY A 191 12.60 2.55 -8.52
C GLY A 191 12.55 1.34 -7.59
N MET A 192 13.13 1.48 -6.39
CA MET A 192 13.20 0.38 -5.41
C MET A 192 11.83 -0.11 -4.95
N GLY A 193 10.83 0.76 -4.93
CA GLY A 193 9.48 0.34 -4.62
C GLY A 193 8.97 -0.75 -5.55
N GLY A 194 9.29 -0.70 -6.84
CA GLY A 194 8.88 -1.74 -7.79
C GLY A 194 9.57 -3.08 -7.51
N GLU A 195 10.89 -3.04 -7.29
CA GLU A 195 11.69 -4.24 -6.98
C GLU A 195 11.24 -4.92 -5.68
N ILE A 196 11.07 -4.13 -4.61
CA ILE A 196 10.66 -4.64 -3.30
C ILE A 196 9.23 -5.18 -3.36
N ALA A 197 8.31 -4.46 -4.02
CA ALA A 197 6.93 -4.93 -4.17
C ALA A 197 6.87 -6.25 -4.93
N GLN A 198 7.62 -6.40 -6.02
CA GLN A 198 7.67 -7.65 -6.78
C GLN A 198 8.31 -8.78 -5.96
N THR A 199 9.40 -8.50 -5.24
CA THR A 199 10.04 -9.48 -4.34
C THR A 199 9.07 -10.01 -3.28
N ILE A 200 8.24 -9.14 -2.69
CA ILE A 200 7.23 -9.56 -1.72
C ILE A 200 6.13 -10.39 -2.38
N ASN A 201 5.69 -10.05 -3.59
CA ASN A 201 4.76 -10.90 -4.34
C ASN A 201 5.35 -12.28 -4.64
N GLU A 202 6.66 -12.39 -4.83
CA GLU A 202 7.31 -13.67 -5.11
C GLU A 202 7.52 -14.52 -3.86
N LEU A 203 7.79 -13.90 -2.71
CA LEU A 203 8.28 -14.59 -1.52
C LEU A 203 7.31 -14.61 -0.33
N ALA A 204 6.35 -13.69 -0.29
CA ALA A 204 5.48 -13.46 0.86
C ALA A 204 4.08 -12.95 0.46
N TYR A 205 3.59 -13.30 -0.73
CA TYR A 205 2.28 -12.87 -1.20
C TYR A 205 1.14 -13.31 -0.27
N ASP A 206 1.16 -14.59 0.15
CA ASP A 206 0.12 -15.17 1.02
C ASP A 206 0.11 -14.57 2.44
N GLU A 207 1.14 -13.80 2.79
CA GLU A 207 1.25 -13.13 4.08
C GLU A 207 0.60 -11.73 4.07
N LEU A 208 0.21 -11.23 2.89
CA LEU A 208 -0.34 -9.88 2.74
C LEU A 208 -1.86 -9.84 2.96
N ASP A 209 -2.29 -9.01 3.91
CA ASP A 209 -3.69 -8.63 4.16
C ASP A 209 -4.18 -7.50 3.25
N GLY A 210 -3.33 -6.99 2.36
CA GLY A 210 -3.62 -5.86 1.49
C GLY A 210 -2.50 -5.64 0.47
N PRO A 211 -2.72 -4.76 -0.52
CA PRO A 211 -1.72 -4.53 -1.55
C PRO A 211 -0.45 -3.89 -0.97
N VAL A 212 0.69 -4.07 -1.64
CA VAL A 212 1.92 -3.34 -1.30
C VAL A 212 1.79 -1.88 -1.76
N GLY A 213 2.01 -0.94 -0.84
CA GLY A 213 2.00 0.49 -1.13
C GLY A 213 3.36 1.03 -1.50
N ARG A 214 3.39 2.05 -2.35
CA ARG A 214 4.64 2.75 -2.70
C ARG A 214 4.43 4.25 -2.69
N LEU A 215 5.29 4.96 -1.96
CA LEU A 215 5.34 6.42 -1.94
C LEU A 215 6.69 6.89 -2.44
N HIS A 216 6.63 7.77 -3.43
CA HIS A 216 7.77 8.24 -4.18
C HIS A 216 7.66 9.74 -4.41
N THR A 217 8.80 10.36 -4.64
CA THR A 217 8.86 11.75 -5.11
C THR A 217 8.13 11.85 -6.46
N ALA A 218 7.36 12.91 -6.65
CA ALA A 218 6.57 13.12 -7.88
C ALA A 218 7.48 13.07 -9.13
N PRO A 219 6.99 12.55 -10.27
CA PRO A 219 7.78 12.29 -11.48
C PRO A 219 8.05 13.58 -12.27
N VAL A 220 8.69 14.55 -11.63
CA VAL A 220 9.07 15.84 -12.21
C VAL A 220 10.51 16.18 -11.81
N SER A 221 11.12 17.12 -12.50
CA SER A 221 12.42 17.67 -12.09
C SER A 221 12.28 18.51 -10.83
N HIS A 222 13.27 18.48 -9.94
CA HIS A 222 13.24 19.24 -8.69
C HIS A 222 13.08 20.74 -8.96
N PRO A 223 11.97 21.36 -8.54
CA PRO A 223 11.70 22.77 -8.81
C PRO A 223 12.47 23.66 -7.83
N PHE A 224 12.82 24.86 -8.28
CA PHE A 224 13.42 25.88 -7.41
C PHE A 224 12.39 26.57 -6.50
N ALA A 225 11.12 26.57 -6.86
CA ALA A 225 10.09 27.18 -6.03
C ALA A 225 9.82 26.32 -4.78
N PRO A 226 9.97 26.86 -3.55
CA PRO A 226 9.84 26.05 -2.34
C PRO A 226 8.47 25.38 -2.16
N VAL A 227 7.41 26.01 -2.65
CA VAL A 227 6.05 25.44 -2.59
C VAL A 227 5.91 24.20 -3.49
N LEU A 228 6.53 24.24 -4.67
CA LEU A 228 6.49 23.12 -5.61
C LEU A 228 7.40 21.97 -5.14
N GLU A 229 8.56 22.29 -4.56
CA GLU A 229 9.47 21.26 -4.02
C GLU A 229 8.80 20.52 -2.86
N ARG A 230 8.13 21.22 -1.95
CA ARG A 230 7.36 20.58 -0.87
C ARG A 230 6.24 19.69 -1.40
N ALA A 231 5.51 20.11 -2.45
CA ALA A 231 4.46 19.30 -3.05
C ALA A 231 4.99 18.05 -3.77
N MET A 232 6.21 18.14 -4.30
CA MET A 232 6.88 17.03 -4.98
C MET A 232 7.38 15.96 -4.02
N LEU A 233 7.92 16.35 -2.86
CA LEU A 233 8.57 15.43 -1.92
C LEU A 233 7.57 14.61 -1.10
N VAL A 234 8.07 13.50 -0.55
CA VAL A 234 7.35 12.68 0.43
C VAL A 234 7.63 13.23 1.83
N ASP A 235 6.58 13.63 2.54
CA ASP A 235 6.63 14.10 3.92
C ASP A 235 5.92 13.11 4.88
N ALA A 236 5.98 13.39 6.18
CA ALA A 236 5.34 12.54 7.18
C ALA A 236 3.82 12.45 6.99
N ALA A 237 3.16 13.53 6.55
CA ALA A 237 1.71 13.53 6.32
C ALA A 237 1.32 12.56 5.20
N ARG A 238 2.03 12.59 4.05
CA ARG A 238 1.82 11.64 2.94
C ARG A 238 2.10 10.20 3.36
N ILE A 239 3.11 9.97 4.21
CA ILE A 239 3.38 8.63 4.75
C ILE A 239 2.21 8.15 5.62
N MET A 240 1.68 8.99 6.51
CA MET A 240 0.51 8.65 7.32
C MET A 240 -0.72 8.33 6.49
N ASP A 241 -0.97 9.10 5.42
CA ASP A 241 -2.06 8.82 4.47
C ASP A 241 -1.82 7.48 3.74
N GLY A 242 -0.60 7.21 3.30
CA GLY A 242 -0.22 5.95 2.69
C GLY A 242 -0.47 4.75 3.62
N VAL A 243 -0.10 4.87 4.90
CA VAL A 243 -0.38 3.83 5.91
C VAL A 243 -1.88 3.61 6.08
N ARG A 244 -2.66 4.68 6.24
CA ARG A 244 -4.13 4.59 6.35
C ARG A 244 -4.75 3.93 5.13
N ASN A 245 -4.30 4.29 3.94
CA ASN A 245 -4.78 3.69 2.69
C ASN A 245 -4.50 2.19 2.65
N ILE A 246 -3.29 1.76 3.02
CA ILE A 246 -2.91 0.35 3.02
C ILE A 246 -3.71 -0.46 4.04
N ILE A 247 -3.92 0.08 5.24
CA ILE A 247 -4.78 -0.55 6.26
C ILE A 247 -6.22 -0.68 5.74
N ALA A 248 -6.70 0.29 4.96
CA ALA A 248 -8.00 0.25 4.30
C ALA A 248 -8.03 -0.61 3.00
N GLY A 249 -6.96 -1.35 2.69
CA GLY A 249 -6.87 -2.20 1.50
C GLY A 249 -6.68 -1.46 0.17
N LYS A 250 -6.25 -0.18 0.22
CA LYS A 250 -6.03 0.68 -0.95
C LYS A 250 -4.55 1.00 -1.10
N ALA A 251 -3.92 0.59 -2.19
CA ALA A 251 -2.53 0.99 -2.44
C ALA A 251 -2.45 2.46 -2.87
N PRO A 252 -1.56 3.29 -2.29
CA PRO A 252 -1.15 4.51 -2.94
C PRO A 252 -0.49 4.17 -4.27
N VAL A 253 -1.03 4.73 -5.36
CA VAL A 253 -0.50 4.56 -6.72
C VAL A 253 0.39 5.77 -7.02
N PRO A 254 1.69 5.57 -7.32
CA PRO A 254 2.55 6.66 -7.70
C PRO A 254 2.11 7.30 -9.02
N ASP A 255 2.23 8.63 -9.12
CA ASP A 255 2.05 9.34 -10.38
C ASP A 255 3.14 8.93 -11.38
N HIS A 256 2.76 8.89 -12.65
CA HIS A 256 3.64 8.75 -13.81
C HIS A 256 3.51 9.96 -14.74
N TRP A 257 4.48 10.14 -15.65
CA TRP A 257 4.59 11.32 -16.52
C TRP A 257 3.32 11.64 -17.33
N HIS A 258 2.56 10.61 -17.72
CA HIS A 258 1.31 10.72 -18.47
C HIS A 258 0.08 10.23 -17.71
N THR A 259 0.26 9.83 -16.45
CA THR A 259 -0.77 9.13 -15.69
C THR A 259 -0.71 9.61 -14.25
N THR A 260 -1.52 10.62 -13.96
CA THR A 260 -1.57 11.27 -12.64
C THR A 260 -2.94 11.07 -12.01
N GLY A 261 -2.98 10.87 -10.69
CA GLY A 261 -4.23 10.80 -9.93
C GLY A 261 -5.03 9.51 -10.11
N ILE A 262 -4.39 8.43 -10.61
CA ILE A 262 -5.00 7.10 -10.52
C ILE A 262 -5.05 6.68 -9.06
N VAL A 263 -6.19 6.14 -8.64
CA VAL A 263 -6.37 5.60 -7.30
C VAL A 263 -6.75 4.13 -7.43
N ALA A 264 -6.08 3.27 -6.66
CA ALA A 264 -6.48 1.87 -6.56
C ALA A 264 -7.81 1.79 -5.79
N GLU A 265 -8.79 1.11 -6.36
CA GLU A 265 -9.98 0.72 -5.61
C GLU A 265 -9.59 -0.28 -4.50
N ALA A 266 -10.35 -0.30 -3.40
CA ALA A 266 -10.09 -1.29 -2.36
C ALA A 266 -10.38 -2.69 -2.93
N ALA A 267 -9.46 -3.63 -2.74
CA ALA A 267 -9.74 -5.01 -3.09
C ALA A 267 -10.98 -5.48 -2.30
N ALA A 268 -11.96 -6.06 -2.99
CA ALA A 268 -13.09 -6.68 -2.32
C ALA A 268 -12.54 -7.74 -1.34
N ALA A 269 -12.99 -7.71 -0.09
CA ALA A 269 -12.56 -8.69 0.90
C ALA A 269 -12.76 -10.10 0.34
N ALA A 270 -11.73 -10.94 0.40
CA ALA A 270 -11.86 -12.34 0.00
C ALA A 270 -13.05 -12.96 0.78
N PRO A 271 -13.93 -13.74 0.13
CA PRO A 271 -15.01 -14.40 0.85
C PRO A 271 -14.43 -15.25 1.98
N ALA A 272 -14.96 -15.08 3.18
CA ALA A 272 -14.54 -15.86 4.35
C ALA A 272 -14.59 -17.36 4.00
N PRO A 273 -13.61 -18.16 4.46
CA PRO A 273 -13.62 -19.60 4.20
C PRO A 273 -14.92 -20.22 4.73
N THR A 274 -15.59 -20.98 3.87
CA THR A 274 -16.83 -21.69 4.20
C THR A 274 -16.61 -22.57 5.44
N PRO A 275 -17.47 -22.51 6.47
CA PRO A 275 -17.33 -23.39 7.62
C PRO A 275 -17.39 -24.85 7.17
N VAL A 276 -16.37 -25.64 7.50
CA VAL A 276 -16.35 -27.09 7.30
C VAL A 276 -17.40 -27.71 8.22
N ALA A 277 -18.37 -28.42 7.64
CA ALA A 277 -19.50 -29.01 8.36
C ALA A 277 -19.05 -30.11 9.36
N ALA A 278 -19.56 -30.04 10.59
CA ALA A 278 -19.50 -31.12 11.57
C ALA A 278 -20.59 -32.19 11.29
N PRO A 279 -20.38 -33.47 11.65
CA PRO A 279 -21.33 -34.54 11.35
C PRO A 279 -22.52 -34.58 12.35
N ALA A 280 -23.68 -34.98 11.83
CA ALA A 280 -25.01 -34.90 12.46
C ALA A 280 -25.29 -35.99 13.53
N PRO A 281 -26.28 -35.75 14.40
CA PRO A 281 -27.29 -36.79 14.66
C PRO A 281 -28.75 -36.28 14.61
N ALA A 282 -29.68 -37.24 14.75
CA ALA A 282 -30.96 -37.34 14.07
C ALA A 282 -32.24 -36.97 14.87
N ALA A 283 -33.32 -36.83 14.07
CA ALA A 283 -34.75 -37.03 14.29
C ALA A 283 -35.63 -35.92 14.94
N ALA A 284 -36.68 -35.55 14.18
CA ALA A 284 -37.76 -34.59 14.42
C ALA A 284 -38.85 -35.11 15.39
N PRO A 285 -39.85 -34.32 15.85
CA PRO A 285 -40.91 -33.65 15.06
C PRO A 285 -41.09 -32.16 15.46
N VAL A 286 -41.84 -31.27 14.79
CA VAL A 286 -43.31 -31.16 14.71
C VAL A 286 -43.69 -30.18 13.57
N THR A 287 -44.82 -30.44 12.93
CA THR A 287 -45.49 -29.64 11.90
C THR A 287 -45.85 -28.20 12.33
N ARG A 288 -45.72 -27.27 11.38
CA ARG A 288 -46.65 -26.15 11.15
C ARG A 288 -46.51 -25.68 9.69
N SER A 289 -47.64 -25.51 9.03
CA SER A 289 -47.79 -24.67 7.83
C SER A 289 -47.30 -23.26 8.14
N ASP A 290 -47.00 -22.45 7.11
CA ASP A 290 -47.58 -21.10 6.94
C ASP A 290 -46.93 -20.37 5.73
N ASP A 291 -47.73 -19.47 5.15
CA ASP A 291 -47.68 -18.95 3.76
C ASP A 291 -46.41 -18.15 3.37
N GLU A 292 -46.11 -18.07 2.06
CA GLU A 292 -44.96 -17.33 1.50
C GLU A 292 -45.30 -15.82 1.40
N PRO A 293 -44.52 -14.92 2.04
CA PRO A 293 -44.89 -13.51 2.15
C PRO A 293 -44.60 -12.71 0.87
N ILE A 294 -45.55 -11.86 0.45
CA ILE A 294 -45.33 -10.79 -0.51
C ILE A 294 -44.83 -9.57 0.28
N ASN A 295 -43.62 -9.10 -0.05
CA ASN A 295 -42.98 -7.97 0.61
C ASN A 295 -42.92 -6.76 -0.33
N MET A 296 -42.90 -5.55 0.25
CA MET A 296 -42.63 -4.32 -0.49
C MET A 296 -41.24 -4.37 -1.14
N PRO A 297 -41.10 -3.99 -2.42
CA PRO A 297 -39.80 -3.98 -3.10
C PRO A 297 -38.81 -3.02 -2.43
N PHE A 298 -37.51 -3.34 -2.48
CA PHE A 298 -36.47 -2.45 -1.97
C PHE A 298 -36.25 -1.29 -2.97
N GLY A 299 -36.51 -0.06 -2.54
CA GLY A 299 -36.28 1.15 -3.35
C GLY A 299 -34.85 1.69 -3.26
N ASP A 300 -34.39 2.36 -4.32
CA ASP A 300 -33.09 3.02 -4.41
C ASP A 300 -32.96 4.19 -3.41
N LEU A 301 -31.97 4.08 -2.50
CA LEU A 301 -31.23 5.05 -1.66
C LEU A 301 -31.84 6.40 -1.18
N THR A 302 -33.12 6.72 -1.42
CA THR A 302 -33.78 7.92 -0.88
C THR A 302 -35.26 7.76 -0.51
N VAL A 303 -35.85 6.57 -0.65
CA VAL A 303 -37.28 6.33 -0.37
C VAL A 303 -37.44 5.34 0.79
N SER A 304 -38.03 5.78 1.91
CA SER A 304 -38.18 4.98 3.14
C SER A 304 -39.56 4.33 3.33
N GLU A 305 -40.59 4.82 2.64
CA GLU A 305 -41.98 4.36 2.77
C GLU A 305 -42.76 4.52 1.45
N GLY A 306 -43.77 3.68 1.24
CA GLY A 306 -44.65 3.74 0.07
C GLY A 306 -46.10 3.51 0.46
N THR A 307 -47.02 4.16 -0.24
CA THR A 307 -48.46 4.03 0.01
C THR A 307 -49.06 3.04 -0.98
N LEU A 308 -49.82 2.07 -0.47
CA LEU A 308 -50.49 1.09 -1.31
C LEU A 308 -51.74 1.71 -1.97
N VAL A 309 -51.73 1.90 -3.29
CA VAL A 309 -52.80 2.62 -4.00
C VAL A 309 -53.89 1.68 -4.48
N LYS A 310 -53.53 0.46 -4.89
CA LYS A 310 -54.51 -0.47 -5.47
C LYS A 310 -54.04 -1.92 -5.43
N TRP A 311 -54.94 -2.81 -5.02
CA TRP A 311 -54.80 -4.25 -5.29
C TRP A 311 -55.44 -4.57 -6.64
N LEU A 312 -54.71 -5.26 -7.51
CA LEU A 312 -55.22 -5.70 -8.82
C LEU A 312 -55.85 -7.09 -8.77
N LYS A 313 -55.57 -7.87 -7.70
CA LYS A 313 -56.16 -9.20 -7.46
C LYS A 313 -56.80 -9.29 -6.07
N ALA A 314 -57.87 -10.07 -5.95
CA ALA A 314 -58.59 -10.29 -4.70
C ALA A 314 -58.11 -11.56 -3.97
N VAL A 315 -58.37 -11.64 -2.67
CA VAL A 315 -58.12 -12.86 -1.88
C VAL A 315 -58.87 -14.03 -2.51
N GLY A 316 -58.15 -15.09 -2.89
CA GLY A 316 -58.67 -16.26 -3.60
C GLY A 316 -58.36 -16.33 -5.10
N ASP A 317 -57.77 -15.28 -5.70
CA ASP A 317 -57.35 -15.32 -7.11
C ASP A 317 -56.05 -16.11 -7.30
N ALA A 318 -55.98 -16.86 -8.40
CA ALA A 318 -54.76 -17.54 -8.82
C ALA A 318 -53.74 -16.53 -9.38
N VAL A 319 -52.51 -16.58 -8.88
CA VAL A 319 -51.37 -15.76 -9.31
C VAL A 319 -50.27 -16.65 -9.83
N LYS A 320 -49.63 -16.24 -10.94
CA LYS A 320 -48.38 -16.84 -11.41
C LYS A 320 -47.21 -15.97 -10.98
N GLU A 321 -46.05 -16.58 -10.81
CA GLU A 321 -44.79 -15.87 -10.58
C GLU A 321 -44.56 -14.85 -11.70
N GLY A 322 -44.39 -13.58 -11.34
CA GLY A 322 -44.31 -12.46 -12.29
C GLY A 322 -45.65 -11.77 -12.64
N ASP A 323 -46.81 -12.24 -12.14
CA ASP A 323 -48.08 -11.52 -12.30
C ASP A 323 -48.11 -10.27 -11.41
N VAL A 324 -48.59 -9.15 -11.94
CA VAL A 324 -48.79 -7.92 -11.15
C VAL A 324 -49.95 -8.10 -10.16
N VAL A 325 -49.66 -7.92 -8.88
CA VAL A 325 -50.61 -8.14 -7.76
C VAL A 325 -51.09 -6.84 -7.11
N ALA A 326 -50.25 -5.80 -7.07
CA ALA A 326 -50.61 -4.51 -6.47
C ALA A 326 -49.83 -3.35 -7.10
N GLU A 327 -50.36 -2.15 -6.97
CA GLU A 327 -49.71 -0.88 -7.33
C GLU A 327 -49.42 -0.08 -6.05
N ILE A 328 -48.20 0.41 -5.94
CA ILE A 328 -47.76 1.31 -4.86
C ILE A 328 -47.38 2.67 -5.44
N GLU A 329 -47.63 3.73 -4.68
CA GLU A 329 -47.18 5.08 -5.00
C GLU A 329 -46.13 5.51 -3.98
N THR A 330 -45.01 5.98 -4.51
CA THR A 330 -43.92 6.61 -3.76
C THR A 330 -43.86 8.09 -4.14
N ASP A 331 -43.09 8.89 -3.41
CA ASP A 331 -42.86 10.32 -3.70
C ASP A 331 -42.27 10.61 -5.10
N LYS A 332 -41.83 9.57 -5.82
CA LYS A 332 -41.12 9.66 -7.11
C LYS A 332 -41.86 9.00 -8.27
N ALA A 333 -42.59 7.90 -8.04
CA ALA A 333 -43.29 7.15 -9.10
C ALA A 333 -44.32 6.14 -8.53
N VAL A 334 -45.24 5.71 -9.39
CA VAL A 334 -46.09 4.53 -9.16
C VAL A 334 -45.32 3.29 -9.63
N VAL A 335 -45.19 2.28 -8.76
CA VAL A 335 -44.46 1.04 -9.01
C VAL A 335 -45.41 -0.15 -8.88
N GLU A 336 -45.32 -1.08 -9.82
CA GLU A 336 -46.09 -2.32 -9.85
C GLU A 336 -45.35 -3.42 -9.07
N ILE A 337 -46.07 -4.14 -8.21
CA ILE A 337 -45.56 -5.26 -7.42
C ILE A 337 -45.91 -6.56 -8.13
N GLU A 338 -44.90 -7.35 -8.45
CA GLU A 338 -45.04 -8.68 -9.04
C GLU A 338 -45.10 -9.78 -7.96
N ALA A 339 -45.84 -10.85 -8.25
CA ALA A 339 -45.94 -12.01 -7.36
C ALA A 339 -44.61 -12.78 -7.32
N PRO A 340 -44.01 -13.00 -6.14
CA PRO A 340 -42.75 -13.73 -5.99
C PRO A 340 -42.87 -15.25 -6.19
N ALA A 341 -44.09 -15.80 -6.20
CA ALA A 341 -44.35 -17.22 -6.39
C ALA A 341 -45.72 -17.46 -7.04
N SER A 342 -45.87 -18.59 -7.73
CA SER A 342 -47.16 -19.05 -8.25
C SER A 342 -47.99 -19.71 -7.15
N GLY A 343 -49.27 -19.35 -7.01
CA GLY A 343 -50.15 -19.89 -5.98
C GLY A 343 -51.51 -19.17 -5.94
N THR A 344 -52.18 -19.22 -4.79
CA THR A 344 -53.44 -18.49 -4.53
C THR A 344 -53.19 -17.41 -3.48
N LEU A 345 -53.67 -16.19 -3.73
CA LEU A 345 -53.54 -15.09 -2.76
C LEU A 345 -54.34 -15.43 -1.48
N SER A 346 -53.67 -15.70 -0.36
CA SER A 346 -54.30 -16.26 0.85
C SER A 346 -54.78 -15.19 1.82
N VAL A 347 -54.02 -14.10 1.99
CA VAL A 347 -54.31 -13.01 2.93
C VAL A 347 -53.80 -11.68 2.39
N ILE A 348 -54.63 -10.63 2.49
CA ILE A 348 -54.22 -9.23 2.33
C ILE A 348 -54.03 -8.65 3.73
N ASP A 349 -52.80 -8.33 4.12
CA ASP A 349 -52.46 -7.86 5.46
C ASP A 349 -52.61 -6.33 5.59
N GLN A 350 -52.62 -5.58 4.48
CA GLN A 350 -52.66 -4.13 4.45
C GLN A 350 -53.80 -3.59 3.56
N PRO A 351 -54.69 -2.71 4.08
CA PRO A 351 -55.75 -2.10 3.29
C PRO A 351 -55.19 -1.07 2.31
N VAL A 352 -55.96 -0.79 1.25
CA VAL A 352 -55.67 0.30 0.30
C VAL A 352 -55.59 1.63 1.06
N GLY A 353 -54.49 2.37 0.86
CA GLY A 353 -54.17 3.63 1.55
C GLY A 353 -53.23 3.47 2.76
N ALA A 354 -52.78 2.26 3.08
CA ALA A 354 -51.80 2.05 4.14
C ALA A 354 -50.38 2.48 3.70
N VAL A 355 -49.68 3.18 4.58
CA VAL A 355 -48.26 3.52 4.43
C VAL A 355 -47.42 2.38 4.98
N VAL A 356 -46.60 1.75 4.15
CA VAL A 356 -45.79 0.57 4.52
C VAL A 356 -44.31 0.88 4.26
N PRO A 357 -43.41 0.60 5.22
CA PRO A 357 -41.97 0.74 5.00
C PRO A 357 -41.49 -0.24 3.92
N MET A 358 -40.49 0.16 3.13
CA MET A 358 -39.88 -0.71 2.12
C MET A 358 -39.33 -2.00 2.77
N GLY A 359 -39.60 -3.16 2.19
CA GLY A 359 -39.34 -4.48 2.80
C GLY A 359 -40.41 -5.00 3.77
N GLY A 360 -41.46 -4.22 4.06
CA GLY A 360 -42.60 -4.63 4.89
C GLY A 360 -43.51 -5.66 4.21
N ARG A 361 -44.07 -6.59 4.98
CA ARG A 361 -45.01 -7.61 4.49
C ARG A 361 -46.37 -6.98 4.16
N ILE A 362 -46.87 -7.22 2.94
CA ILE A 362 -48.15 -6.69 2.44
C ILE A 362 -49.21 -7.77 2.21
N GLY A 363 -48.82 -9.04 2.07
CA GLY A 363 -49.75 -10.17 1.96
C GLY A 363 -49.03 -11.51 1.93
N GLY A 364 -49.79 -12.59 1.70
CA GLY A 364 -49.25 -13.95 1.60
C GLY A 364 -49.80 -14.71 0.40
N ILE A 365 -48.95 -15.53 -0.22
CA ILE A 365 -49.32 -16.49 -1.26
C ILE A 365 -49.28 -17.89 -0.64
N ARG A 366 -50.38 -18.63 -0.79
CA ARG A 366 -50.42 -20.06 -0.50
C ARG A 366 -50.11 -20.82 -1.79
N LYS A 367 -49.04 -21.62 -1.76
CA LYS A 367 -48.66 -22.51 -2.87
C LYS A 367 -49.71 -23.59 -3.12
#